data_AF-A0A7G7KLR2-F1
#
_entry.id   AF-A0A7G7KLR2-F1
#
_cell.length_a   1.000
_cell.length_b   1.000
_cell.length_c   1.000
_cell.angle_alpha   90.00
_cell.angle_beta   90.00
_cell.angle_gamma   90.00
#
_symmetry.space_group_name_H-M   'P 1'
#
loop_
_entity.id
_entity.type
_entity.pdbx_description
1 polymer ?
#
loop_
_entity_poly.entity_id
_entity_poly.type
_entity_poly.pdbx_seq_one_letter_code
_entity_poly.pdbx_strand_id
1 'polypeptide(L)' 'MGEAKRRSEQGLPPREKKAQKAKDTSPRIAPWLPLTQRQGEQFVSVTTRGAWIGIGALVVFWLTVRFLGPALGWWTLADG' A
#
# COMPACT_ATOMS: atom_id res chain seq x y z
N MET A 1 -0.84 1.56 40.50
CA MET A 1 0.48 0.90 40.63
C MET A 1 0.44 -0.64 40.78
N GLY A 2 -0.70 -1.28 41.08
CA GLY A 2 -0.73 -2.73 41.38
C GLY A 2 -0.49 -3.68 40.19
N GLU A 3 -0.82 -3.29 38.96
CA GLU A 3 -0.65 -4.15 37.77
C GLU A 3 0.83 -4.39 37.39
N ALA A 4 1.70 -3.44 37.70
CA ALA A 4 3.14 -3.57 37.49
C ALA A 4 3.74 -4.57 38.48
N LYS A 5 3.32 -4.48 39.76
CA LYS A 5 3.76 -5.38 40.83
C LYS A 5 3.30 -6.83 40.60
N ARG A 6 2.05 -7.00 40.10
CA ARG A 6 1.51 -8.33 39.74
C ARG A 6 2.24 -8.99 38.57
N ARG A 7 2.76 -8.23 37.61
CA ARG A 7 3.59 -8.79 36.54
C ARG A 7 5.00 -9.14 36.96
N SER A 8 5.61 -8.33 37.82
CA SER A 8 6.91 -8.68 38.39
C SER A 8 6.84 -9.95 39.24
N GLU A 9 5.76 -10.14 40.00
CA GLU A 9 5.53 -11.39 40.77
C GLU A 9 5.28 -12.61 39.87
N GLN A 10 4.77 -12.40 38.66
CA GLN A 10 4.58 -13.44 37.63
C GLN A 10 5.81 -13.63 36.72
N GLY A 11 6.92 -12.95 36.99
CA GLY A 11 8.13 -13.00 36.16
C GLY A 11 7.95 -12.43 34.74
N LEU A 12 6.85 -11.72 34.48
CA LEU A 12 6.54 -11.18 33.16
C LEU A 12 7.24 -9.83 32.97
N PRO A 13 7.88 -9.58 31.82
CA PRO A 13 8.55 -8.32 31.56
C PRO A 13 7.57 -7.13 31.60
N PRO A 14 8.04 -5.92 31.98
CA PRO A 14 7.24 -4.71 31.96
C PRO A 14 6.58 -4.51 30.59
N ARG A 15 5.35 -3.97 30.54
CA ARG A 15 4.71 -3.66 29.25
C ARG A 15 5.59 -2.61 28.57
N GLU A 16 6.21 -2.97 27.46
CA GLU A 16 6.78 -1.95 26.60
C GLU A 16 5.65 -1.01 26.17
N LYS A 17 5.85 0.29 26.38
CA LYS A 17 4.95 1.29 25.82
C LYS A 17 5.01 1.10 24.32
N LYS A 18 3.93 0.57 23.71
CA LYS A 18 3.80 0.44 22.25
C LYS A 18 4.31 1.74 21.64
N ALA A 19 5.34 1.64 20.79
CA ALA A 19 5.89 2.77 20.07
C ALA A 19 4.71 3.58 19.49
N GLN A 20 4.47 4.75 20.08
CA GLN A 20 3.43 5.63 19.62
C GLN A 20 3.86 6.04 18.21
N LYS A 21 3.10 5.61 17.20
CA LYS A 21 3.37 5.97 15.79
C LYS A 21 3.65 7.48 15.77
N ALA A 22 4.80 7.86 15.20
CA ALA A 22 5.23 9.25 15.13
C ALA A 22 4.06 10.11 14.67
N LYS A 23 3.62 11.03 15.53
CA LYS A 23 2.45 11.87 15.27
C LYS A 23 2.81 12.77 14.10
N ASP A 24 2.02 12.71 13.02
CA ASP A 24 2.25 13.54 11.84
C ASP A 24 2.14 15.03 12.23
N THR A 25 3.26 15.76 12.11
CA THR A 25 3.38 17.18 12.44
C THR A 25 3.15 18.09 11.23
N SER A 26 2.79 17.53 10.08
CA SER A 26 2.60 18.33 8.86
C SER A 26 1.34 19.20 8.90
N PRO A 27 1.35 20.35 8.19
CA PRO A 27 0.20 21.23 8.11
C PRO A 27 -1.04 20.50 7.62
N ARG A 28 -2.19 20.83 8.20
CA ARG A 28 -3.48 20.38 7.68
C ARG A 28 -3.77 21.09 6.36
N ILE A 29 -4.43 20.39 5.44
CA ILE A 29 -4.80 20.95 4.14
C ILE A 29 -5.83 22.08 4.34
N ALA A 30 -6.75 21.90 5.29
CA ALA A 30 -7.67 22.92 5.75
C ALA A 30 -7.89 22.80 7.27
N PRO A 31 -8.18 23.90 8.00
CA PRO A 31 -8.33 23.88 9.45
C PRO A 31 -9.47 22.98 9.95
N TRP A 32 -10.53 22.86 9.13
CA TRP A 32 -11.75 22.11 9.42
C TRP A 32 -11.67 20.64 8.99
N LEU A 33 -10.66 20.25 8.21
CA LEU A 33 -10.54 18.90 7.66
C LEU A 33 -9.43 18.13 8.39
N PRO A 34 -9.71 16.94 8.95
CA PRO A 34 -8.71 16.13 9.67
C PRO A 34 -7.76 15.39 8.71
N LEU A 35 -7.30 16.06 7.65
CA LEU A 35 -6.33 15.55 6.68
C LEU A 35 -5.06 16.42 6.69
N THR A 36 -3.89 15.78 6.81
CA THR A 36 -2.60 16.45 6.66
C THR A 36 -2.17 16.50 5.19
N GLN A 37 -1.34 17.48 4.82
CA GLN A 37 -0.78 17.51 3.46
C GLN A 37 -0.01 16.23 3.13
N ARG A 38 0.76 15.70 4.09
CA ARG A 38 1.49 14.44 3.95
C ARG A 38 0.58 13.26 3.58
N GLN A 39 -0.61 13.18 4.17
CA GLN A 39 -1.57 12.12 3.82
C GLN A 39 -2.06 12.24 2.37
N GLY A 40 -2.30 13.46 1.89
CA GLY A 40 -2.68 13.71 0.50
C GLY A 40 -1.55 13.36 -0.48
N GLU A 41 -0.33 13.81 -0.20
CA GLU A 41 0.86 13.49 -1.00
C GLU A 41 1.12 11.99 -1.05
N GLN A 42 1.02 11.31 0.10
CA GLN A 42 1.17 9.87 0.19
C GLN A 42 0.10 9.16 -0.66
N PHE A 43 -1.16 9.58 -0.58
CA PHE A 43 -2.24 9.00 -1.39
C PHE A 43 -1.98 9.14 -2.89
N VAL A 44 -1.61 10.35 -3.35
CA VAL A 44 -1.29 10.58 -4.76
C VAL A 44 -0.09 9.74 -5.17
N SER A 45 0.98 9.72 -4.37
CA SER A 45 2.19 8.95 -4.69
C SER A 45 1.92 7.44 -4.85
N VAL A 46 1.12 6.86 -3.96
CA VAL A 46 0.75 5.44 -4.01
C VAL A 46 -0.14 5.17 -5.22
N THR A 47 -1.14 6.03 -5.46
CA THR A 47 -2.08 5.87 -6.58
C THR A 47 -1.37 6.03 -7.93
N THR A 48 -0.49 7.02 -8.07
CA THR A 48 0.33 7.20 -9.29
C THR A 48 1.22 5.98 -9.52
N ARG A 49 1.88 5.47 -8.48
CA ARG A 49 2.69 4.26 -8.60
C ARG A 49 1.85 3.05 -9.00
N GLY A 50 0.65 2.91 -8.42
CA GLY A 50 -0.32 1.88 -8.80
C GLY A 50 -0.78 2.00 -10.25
N ALA A 51 -1.02 3.21 -10.74
CA ALA A 51 -1.40 3.48 -12.12
C ALA A 51 -0.31 3.01 -13.10
N TRP A 52 0.97 3.29 -12.81
CA TRP A 52 2.08 2.79 -13.62
C TRP A 52 2.17 1.27 -13.65
N ILE A 53 1.91 0.61 -12.52
CA ILE A 53 1.82 -0.86 -12.47
C ILE A 53 0.68 -1.37 -13.35
N GLY A 54 -0.51 -0.73 -13.27
CA GLY A 54 -1.66 -1.09 -14.09
C GLY A 54 -1.40 -0.93 -15.58
N ILE A 55 -0.77 0.18 -15.99
CA ILE A 55 -0.36 0.41 -17.38
C ILE A 55 0.63 -0.68 -17.82
N GLY A 56 1.67 -0.95 -17.03
CA GLY A 56 2.64 -1.99 -17.33
C GLY A 56 2.00 -3.37 -17.47
N ALA A 57 1.10 -3.74 -16.56
CA ALA A 57 0.36 -4.99 -16.62
C ALA A 57 -0.52 -5.08 -17.88
N LEU A 58 -1.18 -3.99 -18.27
CA LEU A 58 -2.00 -3.94 -19.48
C LEU A 58 -1.14 -4.14 -20.73
N VAL A 59 0.03 -3.52 -20.81
CA VAL A 59 0.96 -3.71 -21.94
C VAL A 59 1.46 -5.16 -22.00
N VAL A 60 1.88 -5.72 -20.87
CA VAL A 60 2.34 -7.12 -20.81
C VAL A 60 1.22 -8.08 -21.20
N PHE A 61 0.01 -7.86 -20.69
CA PHE A 61 -1.16 -8.65 -21.08
C PHE A 61 -1.45 -8.52 -22.59
N TRP A 62 -1.44 -7.30 -23.12
CA TRP A 62 -1.65 -7.04 -24.54
C TRP A 62 -0.60 -7.77 -25.40
N LEU A 63 0.68 -7.72 -25.03
CA LEU A 63 1.74 -8.47 -25.71
C LEU A 63 1.53 -9.99 -25.60
N THR A 64 1.13 -10.47 -24.43
CA THR A 64 0.86 -11.89 -24.20
C THR A 64 -0.23 -12.38 -25.14
N VAL A 65 -1.37 -11.68 -25.18
CA VAL A 65 -2.46 -11.97 -26.11
C VAL A 65 -1.96 -11.85 -27.56
N ARG A 66 -1.27 -10.75 -27.92
CA ARG A 66 -0.92 -10.49 -29.32
C ARG A 66 0.12 -11.44 -29.90
N PHE A 67 1.06 -11.92 -29.08
CA PHE A 67 2.19 -12.73 -29.53
C PHE A 67 2.10 -14.18 -29.06
N LEU A 68 1.85 -14.43 -27.77
CA LEU A 68 1.73 -15.80 -27.26
C LEU A 68 0.43 -16.44 -27.73
N GLY A 69 -0.66 -15.68 -27.90
CA GLY A 69 -1.92 -16.22 -28.44
C GLY A 69 -1.74 -16.94 -29.77
N PRO A 70 -1.21 -16.27 -30.82
CA PRO A 70 -0.90 -16.93 -32.09
C PRO A 70 0.20 -17.98 -32.00
N ALA A 71 1.28 -17.73 -31.24
CA ALA A 71 2.42 -18.65 -31.14
C ALA A 71 2.07 -19.98 -30.44
N LEU A 72 1.14 -19.94 -29.48
CA LEU A 72 0.63 -21.11 -28.76
C LEU A 72 -0.63 -21.70 -29.41
N GLY A 73 -1.12 -21.11 -30.50
CA GLY A 73 -2.29 -21.60 -31.24
C GLY A 73 -3.64 -21.36 -30.57
N TRP A 74 -3.74 -20.45 -29.60
CA TRP A 74 -5.01 -20.13 -28.92
C TRP A 74 -6.03 -19.43 -29.84
N TRP A 75 -5.57 -18.67 -30.83
CA TRP A 75 -6.39 -18.13 -31.91
C TRP A 75 -5.50 -17.80 -33.10
N THR A 76 -6.13 -17.67 -34.27
CA THR A 76 -5.47 -17.30 -35.52
C THR A 76 -6.18 -16.08 -36.10
N LEU A 77 -5.48 -15.28 -36.89
CA LEU A 77 -6.09 -14.15 -37.59
C LEU A 77 -7.00 -14.71 -38.67
N ALA A 78 -8.26 -14.25 -38.73
CA ALA A 78 -9.24 -14.75 -39.69
C ALA A 78 -8.93 -14.32 -41.14
N ASP A 79 -8.18 -13.24 -41.33
CA ASP A 79 -7.86 -12.66 -42.64
C ASP A 79 -6.51 -13.15 -43.19
N GLY A 80 -6.14 -14.40 -42.89
CA GLY A 80 -4.94 -15.07 -43.41
C GLY A 80 -5.16 -15.78 -44.74
#